data_AF-U7R0P2-F1
#
_entry.id   AF-U7R0P2-F1
#
_cell.length_a   1.000
_cell.length_b   1.000
_cell.length_c   1.000
_cell.angle_alpha   90.00
_cell.angle_beta   90.00
_cell.angle_gamma   90.00
#
_symmetry.space_group_name_H-M   'P 1'
#
loop_
_entity.id
_entity.type
_entity.pdbx_description
1 polymer ?
#
loop_
_entity_poly.entity_id
_entity_poly.type
_entity_poly.pdbx_seq_one_letter_code
_entity_poly.pdbx_strand_id
1 'polypeptide(L)'
;AALMKHMDMIREFQTIEGMTLMDALDTFQTHSYSFAGIADVILRFAEQVSGATGIPLVRLFGQSPSGFSTGDGDLENYYSRVNTLQERRLRRPLRWLLDISHRSLFGSPLPTDFTFEFNKLWEMSDTDRATMANNVASAIGTLVDRQILPVHAAMTDLRNMADVIGIGGSITDEDIESAKAIWEESESETGPPPTFGNPVSQKPTGDSQPNKSNHHWLLRWFSG
;
A
#
# COMPACT_ATOMS: atom_id res chain seq x y z
N ALA A 1 -66.45 -14.22 -35.52
CA ALA A 1 -65.62 -14.13 -36.75
C ALA A 1 -65.18 -12.69 -37.04
N ALA A 2 -66.08 -11.71 -37.13
CA ALA A 2 -65.74 -10.32 -37.46
C ALA A 2 -64.79 -9.63 -36.45
N LEU A 3 -64.96 -9.87 -35.16
CA LEU A 3 -64.12 -9.26 -34.10
C LEU A 3 -62.65 -9.73 -34.16
N MET A 4 -62.42 -11.02 -34.47
CA MET A 4 -61.07 -11.56 -34.65
C MET A 4 -60.38 -10.91 -35.86
N LYS A 5 -61.10 -10.76 -36.98
CA LYS A 5 -60.60 -10.09 -38.17
C LYS A 5 -60.27 -8.62 -37.92
N HIS A 6 -61.05 -7.94 -37.08
CA HIS A 6 -60.77 -6.57 -36.65
C HIS A 6 -59.51 -6.48 -35.78
N MET A 7 -59.34 -7.43 -34.84
CA MET A 7 -58.15 -7.52 -34.01
C MET A 7 -56.88 -7.80 -34.83
N ASP A 8 -56.98 -8.68 -35.84
CA ASP A 8 -55.88 -8.98 -36.76
C ASP A 8 -55.49 -7.75 -37.60
N MET A 9 -56.48 -6.98 -38.08
CA MET A 9 -56.27 -5.73 -38.82
C MET A 9 -55.62 -4.65 -37.95
N ILE A 10 -56.04 -4.51 -36.68
CA ILE A 10 -55.39 -3.60 -35.73
C ILE A 10 -53.93 -4.02 -35.53
N ARG A 11 -53.65 -5.32 -35.36
CA ARG A 11 -52.27 -5.81 -35.16
C ARG A 11 -51.38 -5.59 -36.38
N GLU A 12 -51.95 -5.66 -37.58
CA GLU A 12 -51.22 -5.48 -38.85
C GLU A 12 -50.94 -4.01 -39.17
N PHE A 13 -51.91 -3.11 -38.91
CA PHE A 13 -51.81 -1.69 -39.29
C PHE A 13 -51.47 -0.74 -38.14
N GLN A 14 -51.56 -1.15 -36.88
CA GLN A 14 -51.13 -0.33 -35.74
C GLN A 14 -49.63 -0.51 -35.48
N THR A 15 -48.81 -0.08 -36.44
CA THR A 15 -47.35 -0.03 -36.37
C THR A 15 -46.87 1.43 -36.37
N ILE A 16 -45.58 1.67 -36.14
CA ILE A 16 -45.01 3.03 -36.09
C ILE A 16 -45.25 3.82 -37.39
N GLU A 17 -45.26 3.14 -38.53
CA GLU A 17 -45.50 3.72 -39.87
C GLU A 17 -46.93 3.50 -40.39
N GLY A 18 -47.78 2.84 -39.59
CA GLY A 18 -49.11 2.43 -39.98
C GLY A 18 -50.18 3.46 -39.62
N MET A 19 -51.17 3.62 -40.48
CA MET A 19 -52.30 4.53 -40.25
C MET A 19 -53.48 3.74 -39.66
N THR A 20 -53.88 4.09 -38.43
CA THR A 20 -55.06 3.52 -37.79
C THR A 20 -56.28 4.40 -38.10
N LEU A 21 -57.30 3.83 -38.74
CA LEU A 21 -58.58 4.50 -38.97
C LEU A 21 -59.55 4.16 -37.83
N MET A 22 -60.16 5.18 -37.22
CA MET A 22 -61.04 5.05 -36.06
C MET A 22 -62.33 5.85 -36.26
N ASP A 23 -63.44 5.39 -35.70
CA ASP A 23 -64.72 6.10 -35.75
C ASP A 23 -64.80 7.16 -34.63
N ALA A 24 -65.74 8.11 -34.74
CA ALA A 24 -65.91 9.21 -33.77
C ALA A 24 -66.30 8.74 -32.36
N LEU A 25 -66.78 7.51 -32.21
CA LEU A 25 -67.09 6.89 -30.91
C LEU A 25 -65.91 6.11 -30.31
N ASP A 26 -64.82 5.90 -31.07
CA ASP A 26 -63.65 5.14 -30.64
C ASP A 26 -62.64 6.02 -29.91
N THR A 27 -62.11 5.54 -28.79
CA THR A 27 -61.08 6.25 -28.02
C THR A 27 -59.70 5.67 -28.28
N PHE A 28 -58.81 6.46 -28.87
CA PHE A 28 -57.39 6.11 -28.98
C PHE A 28 -56.63 6.51 -27.71
N GLN A 29 -55.92 5.57 -27.10
CA GLN A 29 -55.01 5.85 -26.00
C GLN A 29 -53.64 5.24 -26.29
N THR A 30 -52.61 6.09 -26.28
CA THR A 30 -51.22 5.63 -26.30
C THR A 30 -50.71 5.56 -24.87
N HIS A 31 -50.39 4.35 -24.41
CA HIS A 31 -49.66 4.17 -23.16
C HIS A 31 -48.16 4.32 -23.44
N SER A 32 -47.60 5.47 -23.07
CA SER A 32 -46.15 5.66 -23.08
C SER A 32 -45.56 4.99 -21.84
N TYR A 33 -44.67 4.01 -22.05
CA TYR A 33 -43.89 3.42 -20.98
C TYR A 33 -42.56 4.16 -20.86
N SER A 34 -42.30 4.75 -19.68
CA SER A 34 -40.99 5.31 -19.37
C SER A 34 -40.15 4.28 -18.61
N PHE A 35 -38.94 4.03 -19.09
CA PHE A 35 -37.94 3.19 -18.42
C PHE A 35 -36.93 3.99 -17.60
N ALA A 36 -37.26 5.26 -17.29
CA ALA A 36 -36.44 6.08 -16.40
C ALA A 36 -36.29 5.40 -15.03
N GLY A 37 -35.05 5.31 -14.53
CA GLY A 37 -34.73 4.74 -13.21
C GLY A 37 -34.45 3.23 -13.18
N ILE A 38 -34.62 2.48 -14.28
CA ILE A 38 -34.23 1.06 -14.31
C ILE A 38 -32.72 0.89 -14.11
N ALA A 39 -31.91 1.77 -14.69
CA ALA A 39 -30.46 1.76 -14.51
C ALA A 39 -30.08 1.88 -13.03
N ASP A 40 -30.76 2.75 -12.28
CA ASP A 40 -30.51 2.95 -10.84
C ASP A 40 -30.87 1.70 -10.05
N VAL A 41 -32.00 1.06 -10.36
CA VAL A 41 -32.41 -0.20 -9.71
C VAL A 41 -31.37 -1.30 -9.94
N ILE A 42 -30.89 -1.46 -11.18
CA ILE A 42 -29.85 -2.43 -11.51
C ILE A 42 -28.56 -2.14 -10.75
N LEU A 43 -28.15 -0.86 -10.66
CA LEU A 43 -26.95 -0.46 -9.92
C LEU A 43 -27.08 -0.77 -8.43
N ARG A 44 -28.24 -0.52 -7.82
CA ARG A 44 -28.50 -0.89 -6.41
C ARG A 44 -28.44 -2.39 -6.18
N PHE A 45 -28.88 -3.21 -7.14
CA PHE A 45 -28.70 -4.66 -7.04
C PHE A 45 -27.22 -5.05 -7.13
N ALA A 46 -26.44 -4.43 -8.03
CA ALA A 46 -25.00 -4.68 -8.13
C ALA A 46 -24.27 -4.34 -6.81
N GLU A 47 -24.62 -3.22 -6.17
CA GLU A 47 -24.10 -2.84 -4.85
C GLU A 47 -24.44 -3.89 -3.77
N GLN A 48 -25.69 -4.38 -3.73
CA GLN A 48 -26.10 -5.42 -2.77
C GLN A 48 -25.34 -6.74 -2.99
N VAL A 49 -25.15 -7.15 -4.25
CA VAL A 49 -24.37 -8.35 -4.58
C VAL A 49 -22.90 -8.18 -4.20
N SER A 50 -22.33 -7.01 -4.45
CA SER A 50 -20.98 -6.66 -4.01
C SER A 50 -20.86 -6.74 -2.48
N GLY A 51 -21.83 -6.20 -1.74
CA GLY A 51 -21.88 -6.29 -0.28
C GLY A 51 -22.01 -7.74 0.22
N ALA A 52 -22.87 -8.55 -0.40
CA ALA A 52 -23.10 -9.95 0.00
C ALA A 52 -21.89 -10.86 -0.25
N THR A 53 -21.19 -10.67 -1.38
CA THR A 53 -19.95 -11.38 -1.69
C THR A 53 -18.75 -10.79 -0.93
N GLY A 54 -18.87 -9.53 -0.52
CA GLY A 54 -17.82 -8.67 0.00
C GLY A 54 -16.64 -8.49 -0.98
N ILE A 55 -16.90 -8.62 -2.27
CA ILE A 55 -15.98 -8.22 -3.34
C ILE A 55 -16.40 -6.81 -3.74
N PRO A 56 -15.51 -5.79 -3.72
CA PRO A 56 -15.85 -4.42 -4.09
C PRO A 56 -16.45 -4.28 -5.49
N LEU A 57 -17.31 -3.28 -5.67
CA LEU A 57 -17.97 -3.01 -6.96
C LEU A 57 -16.96 -2.79 -8.10
N VAL A 58 -15.88 -2.06 -7.80
CA VAL A 58 -14.77 -1.80 -8.74
C VAL A 58 -14.16 -3.10 -9.24
N ARG A 59 -14.04 -4.11 -8.37
CA ARG A 59 -13.43 -5.40 -8.72
C ARG A 59 -14.43 -6.36 -9.35
N LEU A 60 -15.67 -6.37 -8.89
CA LEU A 60 -16.68 -7.33 -9.31
C LEU A 60 -17.36 -6.93 -10.63
N PHE A 61 -17.63 -5.64 -10.81
CA PHE A 61 -18.37 -5.09 -11.95
C PHE A 61 -17.56 -4.12 -12.81
N GLY A 62 -16.33 -3.77 -12.41
CA GLY A 62 -15.49 -2.84 -13.18
C GLY A 62 -16.00 -1.40 -13.17
N GLN A 63 -16.92 -1.08 -12.26
CA GLN A 63 -17.52 0.24 -12.15
C GLN A 63 -17.03 0.92 -10.88
N SER A 64 -16.61 2.18 -11.01
CA SER A 64 -16.35 3.04 -9.86
C SER A 64 -17.63 3.24 -9.06
N PRO A 65 -17.58 3.27 -7.72
CA PRO A 65 -18.75 3.59 -6.91
C PRO A 65 -19.29 4.96 -7.31
N SER A 66 -20.61 5.15 -7.22
CA SER A 66 -21.20 6.46 -7.51
C SER A 66 -20.68 7.51 -6.51
N GLY A 67 -19.88 8.48 -6.95
CA GLY A 67 -19.37 9.59 -6.14
C GLY A 67 -17.89 9.92 -6.37
N PHE A 68 -17.32 10.77 -5.51
CA PHE A 68 -15.89 11.17 -5.52
C PHE A 68 -14.92 10.11 -4.96
N SER A 69 -15.37 8.86 -4.78
CA SER A 69 -14.52 7.78 -4.26
C SER A 69 -13.81 7.07 -5.42
N THR A 70 -12.48 7.06 -5.43
CA THR A 70 -11.66 6.33 -6.41
C THR A 70 -11.76 4.81 -6.25
N GLY A 71 -12.30 4.33 -5.12
CA GLY A 71 -12.41 2.91 -4.80
C GLY A 71 -11.12 2.27 -4.27
N ASP A 72 -10.05 3.05 -4.09
CA ASP A 72 -8.76 2.53 -3.61
C ASP A 72 -8.86 1.94 -2.20
N GLY A 73 -9.58 2.63 -1.29
CA GLY A 73 -9.81 2.12 0.06
C GLY A 73 -10.63 0.83 0.08
N ASP A 74 -11.56 0.65 -0.85
CA ASP A 74 -12.33 -0.60 -0.96
C ASP A 74 -11.46 -1.75 -1.46
N LEU A 75 -10.55 -1.48 -2.39
CA LEU A 75 -9.57 -2.45 -2.90
C LEU A 75 -8.56 -2.84 -1.81
N GLU A 76 -8.04 -1.88 -1.05
CA GLU A 76 -7.14 -2.15 0.08
C GLU A 76 -7.79 -3.09 1.10
N ASN A 77 -9.00 -2.76 1.54
CA ASN A 77 -9.77 -3.59 2.48
C ASN A 77 -10.01 -4.99 1.92
N TYR A 78 -10.34 -5.10 0.63
CA TYR A 78 -10.53 -6.38 -0.03
C TYR A 78 -9.25 -7.22 -0.06
N TYR A 79 -8.11 -6.64 -0.43
CA TYR A 79 -6.83 -7.34 -0.48
C TYR A 79 -6.35 -7.77 0.92
N SER A 80 -6.52 -6.92 1.93
CA SER A 80 -6.26 -7.28 3.33
C SER A 80 -7.11 -8.47 3.79
N ARG A 81 -8.40 -8.49 3.41
CA ARG A 81 -9.29 -9.62 3.67
C ARG A 81 -8.82 -10.89 2.97
N VAL A 82 -8.40 -10.80 1.70
CA VAL A 82 -7.86 -11.95 0.95
C VAL A 82 -6.60 -12.49 1.60
N ASN A 83 -5.66 -11.64 2.00
CA ASN A 83 -4.46 -12.05 2.72
C ASN A 83 -4.81 -12.78 4.03
N THR A 84 -5.73 -12.21 4.81
CA THR A 84 -6.24 -12.87 6.02
C THR A 84 -6.83 -14.25 5.74
N LEU A 85 -7.52 -14.42 4.61
CA LEU A 85 -8.05 -15.73 4.19
C LEU A 85 -6.96 -16.70 3.75
N GLN A 86 -5.94 -16.24 3.03
CA GLN A 86 -4.77 -17.03 2.66
C GLN A 86 -4.07 -17.54 3.92
N GLU A 87 -3.85 -16.67 4.89
CA GLU A 87 -3.21 -17.05 6.14
C GLU A 87 -4.04 -18.01 6.96
N ARG A 88 -5.32 -17.71 7.15
CA ARG A 88 -6.19 -18.56 7.99
C ARG A 88 -6.46 -19.92 7.36
N ARG A 89 -6.65 -19.98 6.04
CA ARG A 89 -7.14 -21.19 5.35
C ARG A 89 -6.05 -21.97 4.62
N LEU A 90 -5.09 -21.29 4.01
CA LEU A 90 -4.09 -21.93 3.15
C LEU A 90 -2.77 -22.18 3.86
N ARG A 91 -2.41 -21.39 4.88
CA ARG A 91 -1.12 -21.54 5.60
C ARG A 91 -0.85 -22.99 6.04
N ARG A 92 -1.79 -23.59 6.76
CA ARG A 92 -1.62 -24.95 7.31
C ARG A 92 -1.63 -26.03 6.22
N PRO A 93 -2.60 -26.07 5.27
CA PRO A 93 -2.56 -27.02 4.16
C PRO A 93 -1.30 -26.90 3.29
N LEU A 94 -0.87 -25.68 2.98
CA LEU A 94 0.35 -25.45 2.19
C LEU A 94 1.60 -25.89 2.94
N ARG A 95 1.71 -25.60 4.25
CA ARG A 95 2.79 -26.11 5.09
C ARG A 95 2.90 -27.63 5.02
N TRP A 96 1.76 -28.32 5.09
CA TRP A 96 1.69 -29.77 5.00
C TRP A 96 2.13 -30.29 3.62
N LEU A 97 1.68 -29.67 2.53
CA LEU A 97 2.12 -30.01 1.18
C LEU A 97 3.62 -29.76 0.97
N LEU A 98 4.16 -28.69 1.55
CA LEU A 98 5.60 -28.37 1.50
C LEU A 98 6.42 -29.39 2.28
N ASP A 99 5.96 -29.85 3.45
CA ASP A 99 6.65 -30.90 4.21
C ASP A 99 6.69 -32.23 3.44
N ILE A 100 5.59 -32.63 2.82
CA ILE A 100 5.55 -33.84 1.98
C ILE A 100 6.49 -33.70 0.78
N SER A 101 6.42 -32.57 0.08
CA SER A 101 7.28 -32.29 -1.08
C SER A 101 8.76 -32.33 -0.69
N HIS A 102 9.12 -31.72 0.45
CA HIS A 102 10.49 -31.71 0.94
C HIS A 102 11.01 -33.11 1.28
N ARG A 103 10.21 -33.92 1.98
CA ARG A 103 10.55 -35.32 2.28
C ARG A 103 10.72 -36.16 1.01
N SER A 104 9.89 -35.92 0.00
CA SER A 104 9.99 -36.63 -1.28
C SER A 104 11.24 -36.27 -2.08
N LEU A 105 11.69 -35.01 -2.01
CA LEU A 105 12.82 -34.51 -2.80
C LEU A 105 14.17 -34.73 -2.10
N PHE A 106 14.22 -34.55 -0.79
CA PHE A 106 15.47 -34.51 -0.02
C PHE A 106 15.62 -35.67 0.98
N GLY A 107 14.58 -36.49 1.16
CA GLY A 107 14.60 -37.62 2.11
C GLY A 107 14.63 -37.20 3.58
N SER A 108 14.50 -35.90 3.88
CA SER A 108 14.58 -35.32 5.22
C SER A 108 13.31 -34.52 5.55
N PRO A 109 12.95 -34.40 6.84
CA PRO A 109 11.81 -33.57 7.25
C PRO A 109 12.09 -32.10 6.95
N LEU A 110 11.02 -31.32 6.72
CA LEU A 110 11.13 -29.88 6.55
C LEU A 110 11.76 -29.24 7.82
N PRO A 111 12.73 -28.32 7.67
CA PRO A 111 13.32 -27.62 8.82
C PRO A 111 12.26 -26.95 9.69
N THR A 112 12.46 -26.97 11.02
CA THR A 112 11.49 -26.42 11.98
C THR A 112 11.36 -24.90 11.90
N ASP A 113 12.42 -24.24 11.47
CA ASP A 113 12.57 -22.80 11.26
C ASP A 113 12.10 -22.34 9.86
N PHE A 114 11.78 -23.26 8.96
CA PHE A 114 11.25 -22.90 7.65
C PHE A 114 10.01 -22.03 7.84
N THR A 115 9.84 -20.99 7.05
CA THR A 115 8.62 -20.19 6.95
C THR A 115 8.44 -19.74 5.51
N PHE A 116 7.23 -19.34 5.16
CA PHE A 116 6.94 -18.74 3.87
C PHE A 116 6.02 -17.55 4.09
N GLU A 117 5.95 -16.65 3.13
CA GLU A 117 5.02 -15.53 3.16
C GLU A 117 4.20 -15.53 1.88
N PHE A 118 2.94 -15.11 1.98
CA PHE A 118 2.14 -14.87 0.78
C PHE A 118 2.57 -13.54 0.17
N ASN A 119 2.56 -13.48 -1.17
CA ASN A 119 2.86 -12.23 -1.85
C ASN A 119 1.83 -11.16 -1.47
N LYS A 120 2.31 -9.95 -1.20
CA LYS A 120 1.44 -8.80 -0.89
C LYS A 120 0.62 -8.47 -2.13
N LEU A 121 -0.70 -8.42 -1.96
CA LEU A 121 -1.64 -8.10 -3.04
C LEU A 121 -1.85 -6.60 -3.22
N TRP A 122 -1.51 -5.84 -2.19
CA TRP A 122 -1.58 -4.39 -2.17
C TRP A 122 -0.25 -3.85 -1.68
N GLU A 123 0.25 -2.85 -2.39
CA GLU A 123 1.38 -2.05 -1.97
C GLU A 123 0.99 -0.59 -2.06
N MET A 124 1.51 0.20 -1.14
CA MET A 124 1.42 1.66 -1.22
C MET A 124 2.02 2.15 -2.55
N SER A 125 1.40 3.18 -3.11
CA SER A 125 1.96 3.86 -4.27
C SER A 125 3.34 4.43 -3.92
N ASP A 126 4.22 4.59 -4.92
CA ASP A 126 5.53 5.19 -4.71
C ASP A 126 5.42 6.62 -4.14
N THR A 127 4.35 7.34 -4.51
CA THR A 127 4.06 8.67 -3.99
C THR A 127 3.69 8.64 -2.51
N ASP A 128 2.81 7.74 -2.08
CA ASP A 128 2.42 7.62 -0.67
C ASP A 128 3.61 7.14 0.18
N ARG A 129 4.41 6.23 -0.38
CA ARG A 129 5.66 5.75 0.24
C ARG A 129 6.64 6.89 0.45
N ALA A 130 6.86 7.72 -0.56
CA ALA A 130 7.74 8.88 -0.47
C ALA A 130 7.23 9.93 0.53
N THR A 131 5.93 10.20 0.56
CA THR A 131 5.33 11.10 1.55
C THR A 131 5.49 10.57 2.97
N MET A 132 5.23 9.29 3.20
CA MET A 132 5.45 8.65 4.49
C MET A 132 6.94 8.69 4.88
N ALA A 133 7.86 8.39 3.97
CA ALA A 133 9.30 8.45 4.21
C ALA A 133 9.73 9.87 4.66
N ASN A 134 9.25 10.91 3.98
CA ASN A 134 9.51 12.30 4.37
C ASN A 134 8.94 12.64 5.75
N ASN A 135 7.72 12.18 6.05
CA ASN A 135 7.07 12.43 7.35
C ASN A 135 7.84 11.75 8.49
N VAL A 136 8.26 10.49 8.30
CA VAL A 136 9.05 9.73 9.27
C VAL A 136 10.43 10.37 9.45
N ALA A 137 11.14 10.69 8.37
CA ALA A 137 12.45 11.33 8.44
C ALA A 137 12.37 12.70 9.13
N SER A 138 11.34 13.50 8.84
CA SER A 138 11.12 14.79 9.50
C SER A 138 10.82 14.61 10.99
N ALA A 139 9.97 13.64 11.37
CA ALA A 139 9.66 13.37 12.77
C ALA A 139 10.92 12.93 13.54
N ILE A 140 11.68 11.98 13.00
CA ILE A 140 12.93 11.50 13.61
C ILE A 140 13.94 12.65 13.72
N GLY A 141 14.12 13.45 12.66
CA GLY A 141 14.96 14.64 12.68
C GLY A 141 14.58 15.60 13.81
N THR A 142 13.29 15.91 13.96
CA THR A 142 12.83 16.79 15.05
C THR A 142 13.05 16.22 16.44
N LEU A 143 13.00 14.89 16.62
CA LEU A 143 13.27 14.25 17.91
C LEU A 143 14.75 14.30 18.27
N VAL A 144 15.62 14.11 17.27
CA VAL A 144 17.08 14.24 17.42
C VAL A 144 17.47 15.69 17.71
N ASP A 145 16.91 16.65 16.96
CA ASP A 145 17.16 18.09 17.16
C ASP A 145 16.74 18.56 18.55
N ARG A 146 15.64 18.01 19.08
CA ARG A 146 15.16 18.28 20.44
C ARG A 146 15.91 17.52 21.52
N GLN A 147 16.92 16.73 21.15
CA GLN A 147 17.70 15.87 22.04
C GLN A 147 16.84 14.88 22.84
N ILE A 148 15.68 14.50 22.31
CA ILE A 148 14.79 13.50 22.90
C ILE A 148 15.27 12.09 22.50
N LEU A 149 15.78 11.95 21.28
CA LEU A 149 16.27 10.70 20.72
C LEU A 149 17.75 10.84 20.35
N PRO A 150 18.64 9.94 20.81
CA PRO A 150 20.02 9.95 20.36
C PRO A 150 20.15 9.45 18.91
N VAL A 151 21.21 9.87 18.23
CA VAL A 151 21.41 9.64 16.79
C VAL A 151 21.46 8.15 16.44
N HIS A 152 22.11 7.33 17.28
CA HIS A 152 22.18 5.88 17.06
C HIS A 152 20.79 5.21 17.13
N ALA A 153 19.91 5.67 18.02
CA ALA A 153 18.55 5.16 18.12
C ALA A 153 17.71 5.59 16.90
N ALA A 154 17.88 6.82 16.43
CA ALA A 154 17.28 7.30 15.18
C ALA A 154 17.70 6.47 13.96
N MET A 155 18.99 6.11 13.86
CA MET A 155 19.50 5.23 12.80
C MET A 155 18.91 3.82 12.88
N THR A 156 18.75 3.29 14.08
CA THR A 156 18.12 1.98 14.32
C THR A 156 16.65 1.99 13.90
N ASP A 157 15.90 3.04 14.28
CA ASP A 157 14.49 3.19 13.91
C ASP A 157 14.31 3.34 12.38
N LEU A 158 15.17 4.14 11.73
CA LEU A 158 15.17 4.30 10.27
C LEU A 158 15.46 2.98 9.56
N ARG A 159 16.42 2.19 10.06
CA ARG A 159 16.74 0.87 9.49
C ARG A 159 15.58 -0.11 9.66
N ASN A 160 14.95 -0.14 10.83
CA ASN A 160 13.80 -1.02 11.07
C ASN A 160 12.59 -0.67 10.19
N MET A 161 12.42 0.61 9.84
CA MET A 161 11.34 1.05 8.96
C MET A 161 11.68 0.94 7.47
N ALA A 162 12.94 0.64 7.11
CA ALA A 162 13.42 0.70 5.73
C ALA A 162 12.62 -0.17 4.75
N ASP A 163 12.16 -1.34 5.17
CA ASP A 163 11.33 -2.23 4.35
C ASP A 163 9.97 -1.61 3.98
N VAL A 164 9.48 -0.69 4.81
CA VAL A 164 8.18 -0.02 4.64
C VAL A 164 8.36 1.28 3.86
N ILE A 165 9.28 2.14 4.28
CA ILE A 165 9.47 3.49 3.73
C ILE A 165 10.42 3.54 2.53
N GLY A 166 11.20 2.48 2.28
CA GLY A 166 12.15 2.39 1.17
C GLY A 166 13.44 3.20 1.35
N ILE A 167 13.66 3.81 2.52
CA ILE A 167 14.86 4.58 2.88
C ILE A 167 15.45 4.06 4.20
N GLY A 168 16.78 4.12 4.36
CA GLY A 168 17.47 3.67 5.60
C GLY A 168 18.03 2.25 5.56
N GLY A 169 17.79 1.49 4.47
CA GLY A 169 18.34 0.13 4.31
C GLY A 169 19.85 0.07 4.08
N SER A 170 20.50 1.21 3.81
CA SER A 170 21.96 1.32 3.65
C SER A 170 22.71 1.53 4.96
N ILE A 171 22.00 1.67 6.09
CA ILE A 171 22.61 1.88 7.41
C ILE A 171 23.17 0.54 7.91
N THR A 172 24.48 0.49 8.14
CA THR A 172 25.16 -0.71 8.62
C THR A 172 25.17 -0.80 10.14
N ASP A 173 25.47 -1.99 10.68
CA ASP A 173 25.65 -2.17 12.12
C ASP A 173 26.84 -1.34 12.63
N GLU A 174 27.87 -1.19 11.80
CA GLU A 174 29.06 -0.37 12.07
C GLU A 174 28.71 1.12 12.19
N ASP A 175 27.83 1.64 11.32
CA ASP A 175 27.38 3.03 11.38
C ASP A 175 26.66 3.32 12.71
N ILE A 176 25.81 2.39 13.16
CA ILE A 176 25.06 2.51 14.43
C ILE A 176 25.99 2.48 15.63
N GLU A 177 26.95 1.55 15.67
CA GLU A 177 27.89 1.42 16.78
C GLU A 177 28.85 2.61 16.86
N SER A 178 29.28 3.15 15.70
CA SER A 178 30.09 4.38 15.67
C SER A 178 29.33 5.59 16.23
N ALA A 179 28.05 5.74 15.88
CA ALA A 179 27.20 6.81 16.40
C ALA A 179 26.94 6.67 17.90
N LYS A 180 26.91 5.44 18.42
CA LYS A 180 26.79 5.15 19.85
C LYS A 180 28.08 5.50 20.61
N ALA A 181 29.24 5.13 20.08
CA ALA A 181 30.54 5.48 20.67
C ALA A 181 30.75 6.99 20.78
N ILE A 182 30.39 7.75 19.73
CA ILE A 182 30.45 9.22 19.74
C ILE A 182 29.54 9.82 20.84
N TRP A 183 28.37 9.22 21.04
CA TRP A 183 27.43 9.63 22.09
C TRP A 183 28.01 9.39 23.49
N GLU A 184 28.57 8.20 23.75
CA GLU A 184 29.17 7.83 25.04
C GLU A 184 30.41 8.69 25.38
N GLU A 185 31.23 9.04 24.39
CA GLU A 185 32.38 9.94 24.58
C GLU A 185 31.96 11.36 24.98
N SER A 186 30.87 11.89 24.41
CA SER A 186 30.39 13.25 24.70
C SER A 186 29.87 13.44 26.13
N GLU A 187 29.37 12.38 26.78
CA GLU A 187 28.95 12.43 28.18
C GLU A 187 30.14 12.43 29.17
N SER A 188 31.26 11.82 28.76
CA SER A 188 32.46 11.65 29.60
C SER A 188 33.26 12.93 29.85
N GLU A 189 33.01 14.00 29.07
CA GLU A 189 33.71 15.29 29.19
C GLU A 189 33.17 16.18 30.34
N THR A 190 32.12 15.76 31.06
CA THR A 190 31.66 16.43 32.29
C THR A 190 32.46 16.01 33.53
N GLY A 191 33.78 16.01 33.42
CA GLY A 191 34.66 15.97 34.59
C GLY A 191 34.52 17.27 35.42
N PRO A 192 34.74 17.25 36.75
CA PRO A 192 34.66 18.46 37.57
C PRO A 192 35.55 19.56 36.97
N PRO A 193 35.12 20.85 37.00
CA PRO A 193 35.94 21.93 36.46
C PRO A 193 37.34 21.88 37.08
N PRO A 194 38.41 22.09 36.29
CA PRO A 194 39.76 21.99 36.81
C PRO A 194 39.93 22.98 37.96
N THR A 195 40.39 22.49 39.10
CA THR A 195 40.73 23.34 40.25
C THR A 195 41.82 24.32 39.83
N PHE A 196 41.55 25.63 40.00
CA PHE A 196 42.53 26.68 39.73
C PHE A 196 43.81 26.40 40.53
N GLY A 197 44.92 26.11 39.84
CA GLY A 197 46.23 25.98 40.47
C GLY A 197 47.18 24.91 39.93
N ASN A 198 46.78 24.04 39.00
CA ASN A 198 47.74 23.10 38.41
C ASN A 198 48.52 23.73 37.24
N PRO A 199 49.85 23.53 37.17
CA PRO A 199 50.64 24.01 36.05
C PRO A 199 50.20 23.29 34.77
N VAL A 200 50.10 24.08 33.70
CA VAL A 200 49.71 23.64 32.35
C VAL A 200 50.42 22.33 32.00
N SER A 201 49.65 21.30 31.67
CA SER A 201 50.19 20.04 31.16
C SER A 201 50.99 20.30 29.88
N GLN A 202 52.31 20.24 29.97
CA GLN A 202 53.18 20.14 28.80
C GLN A 202 53.02 18.74 28.21
N LYS A 203 51.98 18.53 27.39
CA LYS A 203 52.08 17.46 26.38
C LYS A 203 53.14 17.90 25.37
N PRO A 204 54.13 17.07 25.04
CA PRO A 204 54.97 17.36 23.88
C PRO A 204 54.04 17.35 22.67
N THR A 205 54.11 18.41 21.86
CA THR A 205 53.51 18.46 20.53
C THR A 205 54.09 17.32 19.71
N GLY A 206 53.42 16.17 19.75
CA GLY A 206 53.68 15.05 18.87
C GLY A 206 53.16 15.43 17.50
N ASP A 207 54.08 15.52 16.55
CA ASP A 207 53.81 15.76 15.13
C ASP A 207 52.63 14.94 14.63
N SER A 208 51.74 15.63 13.91
CA SER A 208 50.67 15.05 13.12
C SER A 208 51.23 13.96 12.20
N GLN A 209 51.08 12.69 12.55
CA GLN A 209 51.20 11.63 11.56
C GLN A 209 50.00 11.74 10.59
N PRO A 210 50.22 11.90 9.28
CA PRO A 210 49.14 11.98 8.33
C PRO A 210 48.72 10.56 7.97
N ASN A 211 48.00 9.87 8.86
CA ASN A 211 47.31 8.64 8.46
C ASN A 211 45.90 8.97 7.93
N LYS A 212 45.86 9.76 6.85
CA LYS A 212 44.67 9.83 5.98
C LYS A 212 44.88 8.82 4.86
N SER A 213 44.06 7.78 4.86
CA SER A 213 43.89 6.92 3.69
C SER A 213 43.43 7.79 2.52
N ASN A 214 44.23 7.84 1.46
CA ASN A 214 43.88 8.52 0.21
C ASN A 214 42.72 7.78 -0.46
N HIS A 215 41.48 8.23 -0.23
CA HIS A 215 40.37 7.89 -1.12
C HIS A 215 40.53 8.64 -2.44
N HIS A 216 41.13 7.97 -3.41
CA HIS A 216 41.05 8.35 -4.82
C HIS A 216 39.63 8.12 -5.33
N TRP A 217 38.76 9.12 -5.19
CA TRP A 217 37.55 9.22 -5.99
C TRP A 217 37.85 10.12 -7.19
N LEU A 218 37.69 9.55 -8.38
CA LEU A 218 37.85 10.26 -9.64
C LEU A 218 36.67 11.22 -9.82
N LEU A 219 36.93 12.52 -9.63
CA LEU A 219 36.09 13.60 -10.14
C LEU A 219 36.03 13.49 -11.68
N ARG A 220 34.92 12.98 -12.20
CA ARG A 220 34.57 13.11 -13.62
C ARG A 220 33.99 14.50 -13.86
N TRP A 221 34.76 15.28 -14.60
CA TRP A 221 34.42 16.60 -15.12
C TRP A 221 33.21 16.55 -16.07
N PHE A 222 32.34 17.56 -15.96
CA PHE A 222 31.60 18.07 -17.10
C PHE A 222 32.39 19.24 -17.71
N SER A 223 32.65 19.16 -19.02
CA SER A 223 32.73 20.32 -19.91
C SER A 223 32.35 19.87 -21.31
N GLY A 224 31.23 20.41 -21.81
CA GLY A 224 30.62 20.14 -23.11
C GLY A 224 29.17 20.59 -23.07
#